data_AF-A0A8C0IPV6-F1
#
_entry.id   AF-A0A8C0IPV6-F1
#
_cell.length_a   1.000
_cell.length_b   1.000
_cell.length_c   1.000
_cell.angle_alpha   90.00
_cell.angle_beta   90.00
_cell.angle_gamma   90.00
#
_symmetry.space_group_name_H-M   'P 1'
#
loop_
_entity.id
_entity.type
_entity.pdbx_description
1 polymer ?
#
loop_
_entity_poly.entity_id
_entity_poly.type
_entity_poly.pdbx_seq_one_letter_code
_entity_poly.pdbx_strand_id
1 'polypeptide(L)'
;MHLNAEVLAMPVAREKPAPPALRSFRPLSATVPCDFHILNLRTLQAEVRDDSLPSAEMALILHRKGFDCGLEAKHLAFNCTTSQGKVGLGHPLFHGLELGSLQPTSLTLMYPLGTASPNSTVIHMDPMEIATFRIHFG
;
A
#
# COMPACT_ATOMS: atom_id res chain seq x y z
N MET A 1 -11.56 9.71 -20.79
CA MET A 1 -11.63 8.89 -19.57
C MET A 1 -10.67 9.52 -18.57
N HIS A 2 -11.17 10.03 -17.44
CA HIS A 2 -10.33 10.67 -16.42
C HIS A 2 -9.86 9.60 -15.43
N LEU A 3 -8.56 9.55 -15.15
CA LEU A 3 -7.98 8.65 -14.16
C LEU A 3 -7.86 9.44 -12.85
N ASN A 4 -8.39 8.89 -11.75
CA ASN A 4 -8.23 9.52 -10.43
C ASN A 4 -6.75 9.54 -9.96
N ALA A 5 -5.91 8.70 -10.54
CA ALA A 5 -4.46 8.67 -10.35
C ALA A 5 -3.78 8.64 -11.72
N GLU A 6 -3.41 9.82 -12.24
CA GLU A 6 -2.70 9.96 -13.51
C GLU A 6 -1.23 9.57 -13.36
N VAL A 7 -0.61 9.17 -14.48
CA VAL A 7 0.82 8.84 -14.50
C VAL A 7 1.63 10.13 -14.43
N LEU A 8 2.35 10.31 -13.33
CA LEU A 8 3.31 11.41 -13.16
C LEU A 8 4.62 11.07 -13.86
N ALA A 9 4.96 11.82 -14.92
CA ALA A 9 6.24 11.67 -15.60
C ALA A 9 7.30 12.56 -14.93
N MET A 10 8.41 11.95 -14.50
CA MET A 10 9.56 12.68 -13.95
C MET A 10 10.67 12.76 -15.01
N PRO A 11 10.90 13.93 -15.64
CA PRO A 11 11.99 14.10 -16.58
C PRO A 11 13.33 14.11 -15.85
N VAL A 12 14.32 13.39 -16.38
CA VAL A 12 15.68 13.35 -15.83
C VAL A 12 16.58 14.30 -16.63
N ALA A 13 17.18 15.29 -15.96
CA ALA A 13 18.14 16.19 -16.57
C ALA A 13 19.44 15.43 -16.92
N ARG A 14 19.95 15.65 -18.14
CA ARG A 14 21.25 15.10 -18.57
C ARG A 14 22.36 16.05 -18.16
N GLU A 15 22.85 15.92 -16.94
CA GLU A 15 24.06 16.65 -16.50
C GLU A 15 25.35 15.94 -16.95
N LYS A 16 26.44 16.70 -17.12
CA LYS A 16 27.78 16.21 -17.46
C LYS A 16 28.73 16.63 -16.34
N PRO A 17 29.47 15.71 -15.69
CA PRO A 17 29.51 14.26 -15.91
C PRO A 17 28.17 13.59 -15.56
N ALA A 18 27.86 12.48 -16.24
CA ALA A 18 26.59 11.81 -16.05
C ALA A 18 26.43 11.39 -14.58
N PRO A 19 25.39 11.87 -13.86
CA PRO A 19 25.08 11.32 -12.55
C PRO A 19 24.84 9.81 -12.69
N PRO A 20 25.13 9.00 -11.65
CA PRO A 20 24.88 7.57 -11.71
C PRO A 20 23.44 7.33 -12.17
N ALA A 21 23.27 6.43 -13.15
CA ALA A 21 21.97 6.20 -13.78
C ALA A 21 20.90 5.97 -12.71
N LEU A 22 19.93 6.87 -12.61
CA LEU A 22 18.78 6.73 -11.72
C LEU A 22 18.09 5.41 -12.07
N ARG A 23 18.13 4.45 -11.15
CA ARG A 23 17.43 3.17 -11.32
C ARG A 23 15.93 3.42 -11.20
N SER A 24 15.13 2.75 -12.03
CA SER A 24 13.67 2.78 -11.87
C SER A 24 13.30 2.32 -10.47
N PHE A 25 12.67 3.20 -9.70
CA PHE A 25 12.18 2.87 -8.37
C PHE A 25 10.98 1.93 -8.49
N ARG A 26 11.08 0.75 -7.88
CA ARG A 26 10.00 -0.25 -7.81
C ARG A 26 9.72 -0.55 -6.34
N PRO A 27 8.87 0.25 -5.68
CA PRO A 27 8.62 0.12 -4.24
C PRO A 27 7.89 -1.16 -3.88
N LEU A 28 7.18 -1.77 -4.85
CA LEU A 28 6.43 -2.99 -4.65
C LEU A 28 7.11 -4.18 -5.34
N SER A 29 7.29 -5.28 -4.62
CA SER A 29 7.83 -6.54 -5.17
C SER A 29 6.77 -7.38 -5.86
N ALA A 30 5.49 -7.13 -5.58
CA ALA A 30 4.35 -7.79 -6.19
C ALA A 30 3.28 -6.77 -6.61
N THR A 31 2.43 -7.17 -7.56
CA THR A 31 1.28 -6.33 -7.97
C THR A 31 0.16 -6.46 -6.95
N VAL A 32 -0.42 -5.32 -6.55
CA VAL A 32 -1.60 -5.29 -5.68
C VAL A 32 -2.78 -5.95 -6.41
N PRO A 33 -3.61 -6.79 -5.76
CA PRO A 33 -4.79 -7.36 -6.39
C PRO A 33 -5.71 -6.26 -6.94
N CYS A 34 -6.40 -6.54 -8.04
CA CYS A 34 -7.07 -5.47 -8.77
C CYS A 34 -8.36 -4.94 -8.12
N ASP A 35 -8.90 -5.63 -7.12
CA ASP A 35 -9.95 -5.10 -6.23
C ASP A 35 -9.39 -4.23 -5.11
N PHE A 36 -8.08 -4.19 -4.87
CA PHE A 36 -7.49 -3.41 -3.80
C PHE A 36 -6.86 -2.12 -4.31
N HIS A 37 -7.18 -1.03 -3.63
CA HIS A 37 -6.64 0.29 -3.92
C HIS A 37 -5.97 0.86 -2.67
N ILE A 38 -4.71 1.27 -2.83
CA ILE A 38 -4.00 2.08 -1.83
C ILE A 38 -4.52 3.51 -1.97
N LEU A 39 -5.39 3.92 -1.03
CA LEU A 39 -5.92 5.28 -0.99
C LEU A 39 -4.91 6.26 -0.38
N ASN A 40 -4.10 5.79 0.56
CA ASN A 40 -3.06 6.59 1.17
C ASN A 40 -1.96 5.69 1.74
N LEU A 41 -0.71 6.09 1.52
CA LEU A 41 0.46 5.56 2.23
C LEU A 41 1.34 6.75 2.60
N ARG A 42 1.50 7.00 3.90
CA ARG A 42 2.29 8.14 4.40
C ARG A 42 3.06 7.77 5.66
N THR A 43 4.22 8.37 5.87
CA THR A 43 4.96 8.26 7.13
C THR A 43 4.23 9.02 8.24
N LEU A 44 4.20 8.46 9.44
CA LEU A 44 3.75 9.14 10.65
C LEU A 44 4.90 9.94 11.26
N GLN A 45 4.60 10.90 12.13
CA GLN A 45 5.64 11.68 12.80
C GLN A 45 6.40 10.78 13.79
N ALA A 46 7.73 10.89 13.82
CA ALA A 46 8.56 10.15 14.77
C ALA A 46 8.38 10.71 16.19
N GLU A 47 8.37 9.83 17.19
CA GLU A 47 8.32 10.23 18.61
C GLU A 47 9.66 10.78 19.10
N VAL A 48 10.76 10.44 18.43
CA VAL A 48 12.12 10.90 18.74
C VAL A 48 12.48 12.08 17.84
N ARG A 49 12.88 13.20 18.46
CA ARG A 49 13.36 14.46 17.86
C ARG A 49 14.72 14.33 17.14
N ASP A 50 14.98 13.24 16.44
CA ASP A 50 16.07 13.23 15.47
C ASP A 50 15.47 13.62 14.13
N ASP A 51 15.41 14.94 13.87
CA ASP A 51 14.78 15.56 12.70
C ASP A 51 15.42 15.15 11.36
N SER A 52 16.39 14.23 11.38
CA SER A 52 17.19 13.80 10.24
C SER A 52 16.66 12.53 9.54
N LEU A 53 15.81 11.71 10.18
CA LEU A 53 15.35 10.44 9.62
C LEU A 53 13.81 10.33 9.54
N PRO A 54 13.25 9.74 8.47
CA PRO A 54 11.82 9.45 8.39
C PRO A 54 11.43 8.39 9.43
N SER A 55 10.22 8.51 9.97
CA SER A 55 9.69 7.52 10.93
C SER A 55 9.55 6.14 10.30
N ALA A 56 9.83 5.09 11.09
CA ALA A 56 9.54 3.70 10.75
C ALA A 56 8.03 3.38 10.78
N GLU A 57 7.24 4.26 11.39
CA GLU A 57 5.79 4.17 11.46
C GLU A 57 5.14 4.80 10.22
N MET A 58 4.22 4.08 9.61
CA MET A 58 3.46 4.51 8.43
C MET A 58 1.96 4.28 8.61
N ALA A 59 1.18 5.14 7.97
CA ALA A 59 -0.26 5.01 7.82
C ALA A 59 -0.58 4.45 6.44
N LEU A 60 -1.29 3.33 6.39
CA LEU A 60 -1.80 2.71 5.17
C LEU A 60 -3.32 2.70 5.20
N ILE A 61 -3.96 3.32 4.21
CA ILE A 61 -5.41 3.27 3.99
C ILE A 61 -5.66 2.46 2.72
N LEU A 62 -6.37 1.35 2.88
CA LEU A 62 -6.75 0.45 1.80
C LEU A 62 -8.26 0.49 1.58
N HIS A 63 -8.66 0.33 0.33
CA HIS A 63 -10.04 0.13 -0.04
C HIS A 63 -10.14 -1.09 -0.94
N ARG A 64 -10.95 -2.06 -0.55
CA ARG A 64 -11.35 -3.15 -1.44
C ARG A 64 -12.62 -2.73 -2.17
N LYS A 65 -12.54 -2.54 -3.48
CA LYS A 65 -13.72 -2.32 -4.31
C LYS A 65 -14.49 -3.64 -4.46
N GLY A 66 -15.80 -3.58 -4.24
CA GLY A 66 -16.69 -4.65 -4.62
C GLY A 66 -16.86 -4.71 -6.13
N PHE A 67 -17.04 -5.92 -6.65
CA PHE A 67 -17.61 -6.14 -7.97
C PHE A 67 -19.09 -6.45 -7.81
N ASP A 68 -19.93 -5.92 -8.69
CA ASP A 68 -21.35 -6.32 -8.75
C ASP A 68 -21.43 -7.80 -9.11
N CYS A 69 -22.19 -8.59 -8.35
CA CYS A 69 -22.40 -10.02 -8.62
C CYS A 69 -23.08 -10.26 -9.99
N GLY A 70 -23.79 -9.27 -10.55
CA GLY A 70 -24.32 -9.31 -11.91
C GLY A 70 -23.24 -9.16 -13.00
N LEU A 71 -22.03 -8.76 -12.60
CA LEU A 71 -20.83 -8.69 -13.42
C LEU A 71 -19.99 -9.98 -13.28
N GLU A 72 -20.64 -11.14 -13.13
CA GLU A 72 -19.97 -12.46 -13.07
C GLU A 72 -18.92 -12.55 -14.19
N ALA A 73 -17.66 -12.49 -13.77
CA ALA A 73 -16.47 -12.29 -14.58
C ALA A 73 -16.09 -13.54 -15.40
N LYS A 74 -17.05 -14.16 -16.09
CA LYS A 74 -16.75 -15.26 -17.01
C LYS A 74 -16.14 -14.74 -18.32
N HIS A 75 -16.46 -13.51 -18.73
CA HIS A 75 -16.08 -12.98 -20.05
C HIS A 75 -15.87 -11.46 -20.15
N LEU A 76 -15.54 -10.77 -19.05
CA LEU A 76 -14.95 -9.45 -19.21
C LEU A 76 -13.48 -9.69 -19.54
N ALA A 77 -12.95 -9.15 -20.63
CA ALA A 77 -11.57 -9.33 -21.10
C ALA A 77 -10.48 -8.79 -20.14
N PHE A 78 -10.80 -8.67 -18.85
CA PHE A 78 -9.89 -8.36 -17.76
C PHE A 78 -9.35 -9.68 -17.18
N ASN A 79 -8.07 -9.95 -17.41
CA ASN A 79 -7.29 -10.99 -16.70
C ASN A 79 -7.04 -10.57 -15.24
N CYS A 80 -8.12 -10.28 -14.51
CA CYS A 80 -8.10 -9.75 -13.17
C CYS A 80 -8.42 -10.87 -12.17
N THR A 81 -7.39 -11.48 -11.59
CA THR A 81 -7.58 -12.41 -10.49
C THR A 81 -7.84 -11.64 -9.19
N THR A 82 -8.98 -11.88 -8.55
CA THR A 82 -9.27 -11.35 -7.21
C THR A 82 -8.65 -12.26 -6.17
N SER A 83 -8.21 -11.71 -5.04
CA SER A 83 -7.63 -12.49 -3.95
C SER A 83 -8.67 -12.96 -2.91
N GLN A 84 -9.95 -12.96 -3.29
CA GLN A 84 -11.09 -13.22 -2.38
C GLN A 84 -11.02 -12.36 -1.11
N GLY A 85 -10.57 -11.12 -1.25
CA GLY A 85 -10.42 -10.18 -0.15
C GLY A 85 -9.23 -10.43 0.76
N LYS A 86 -8.29 -11.33 0.44
CA LYS A 86 -7.08 -11.55 1.23
C LYS A 86 -5.90 -10.82 0.60
N VAL A 87 -5.19 -9.98 1.33
CA VAL A 87 -3.97 -9.33 0.82
C VAL A 87 -2.84 -9.46 1.83
N GLY A 88 -1.69 -9.91 1.35
CA GLY A 88 -0.45 -9.94 2.13
C GLY A 88 0.21 -8.57 2.09
N LEU A 89 0.34 -7.90 3.23
CA LEU A 89 1.05 -6.64 3.43
C LEU A 89 2.53 -6.83 3.78
N GLY A 90 2.90 -8.02 4.26
CA GLY A 90 4.31 -8.39 4.45
C GLY A 90 4.99 -8.75 3.12
N HIS A 91 6.15 -9.40 3.20
CA HIS A 91 6.82 -9.92 2.00
C HIS A 91 5.86 -10.83 1.20
N PRO A 92 5.57 -10.55 -0.09
CA PRO A 92 6.39 -9.77 -1.03
C PRO A 92 5.77 -8.43 -1.48
N LEU A 93 4.98 -7.72 -0.66
CA LEU A 93 4.34 -6.48 -1.14
C LEU A 93 5.35 -5.34 -1.29
N PHE A 94 6.09 -5.00 -0.24
CA PHE A 94 7.07 -3.92 -0.26
C PHE A 94 8.49 -4.44 -0.51
N HIS A 95 9.20 -3.82 -1.45
CA HIS A 95 10.55 -4.24 -1.81
C HIS A 95 11.58 -3.64 -0.85
N GLY A 96 12.28 -4.49 -0.11
CA GLY A 96 13.36 -4.08 0.81
C GLY A 96 12.86 -3.47 2.12
N LEU A 97 11.60 -3.71 2.49
CA LEU A 97 11.04 -3.34 3.79
C LEU A 97 10.47 -4.58 4.46
N GLU A 98 10.86 -4.83 5.71
CA GLU A 98 10.32 -5.92 6.51
C GLU A 98 9.22 -5.39 7.43
N LEU A 99 8.06 -6.05 7.39
CA LEU A 99 6.91 -5.67 8.21
C LEU A 99 7.14 -6.15 9.64
N GLY A 100 7.34 -5.23 10.58
CA GLY A 100 7.55 -5.54 11.99
C GLY A 100 6.26 -5.62 12.80
N SER A 101 5.30 -4.71 12.56
CA SER A 101 3.99 -4.80 13.20
C SER A 101 2.87 -4.17 12.37
N LEU A 102 1.66 -4.70 12.55
CA LEU A 102 0.44 -4.22 11.92
C LEU A 102 -0.65 -3.97 12.98
N GLN A 103 -1.15 -2.75 13.04
CA GLN A 103 -2.18 -2.30 13.98
C GLN A 103 -3.38 -1.72 13.22
N PRO A 104 -4.56 -2.36 13.26
CA PRO A 104 -5.78 -1.75 12.73
C PRO A 104 -6.17 -0.51 13.53
N THR A 105 -6.60 0.55 12.83
CA THR A 105 -7.01 1.82 13.44
C THR A 105 -8.30 2.36 12.81
N SER A 106 -8.88 3.39 13.44
CA SER A 106 -9.90 4.23 12.81
C SER A 106 -9.39 4.83 11.51
N LEU A 107 -10.32 5.30 10.66
CA LEU A 107 -9.98 5.95 9.38
C LEU A 107 -9.00 7.12 9.52
N THR A 108 -9.04 7.81 10.66
CA THR A 108 -8.19 8.96 10.98
C THR A 108 -6.90 8.60 11.71
N LEU A 109 -6.64 7.32 11.98
CA LEU A 109 -5.52 6.82 12.80
C LEU A 109 -5.51 7.28 14.26
N MET A 110 -6.60 7.91 14.73
CA MET A 110 -6.68 8.44 16.10
C MET A 110 -6.94 7.35 17.14
N TYR A 111 -7.57 6.24 16.75
CA TYR A 111 -7.99 5.19 17.68
C TYR A 111 -7.55 3.82 17.17
N PRO A 112 -6.82 3.00 17.95
CA PRO A 112 -6.56 1.61 17.62
C PRO A 112 -7.84 0.78 17.77
N LEU A 113 -8.10 -0.13 16.83
CA LEU A 113 -9.30 -1.00 16.80
C LEU A 113 -9.04 -2.44 17.27
N GLY A 114 -7.83 -2.74 17.74
CA GLY A 114 -7.41 -4.06 18.19
C GLY A 114 -6.02 -4.03 18.78
N THR A 115 -5.38 -5.19 18.96
CA THR A 115 -3.96 -5.27 19.34
C THR A 115 -3.07 -5.34 18.11
N ALA A 116 -1.87 -4.75 18.22
CA ALA A 116 -0.87 -4.82 17.17
C ALA A 116 -0.44 -6.27 17.02
N SER A 117 -0.47 -6.78 15.79
CA SER A 117 0.01 -8.13 15.49
C SER A 117 1.39 -8.05 14.84
N PRO A 118 2.45 -8.54 15.50
CA PRO A 118 3.78 -8.60 14.90
C PRO A 118 3.90 -9.71 13.82
N ASN A 119 3.03 -10.72 13.88
CA ASN A 119 3.09 -11.88 12.97
C ASN A 119 2.04 -11.84 11.85
N SER A 120 1.06 -10.93 11.93
CA SER A 120 0.00 -10.85 10.91
C SER A 120 0.48 -10.06 9.70
N THR A 121 0.76 -10.79 8.63
CA THR A 121 1.11 -10.22 7.33
C THR A 121 -0.06 -10.25 6.34
N VAL A 122 -1.15 -10.95 6.64
CA VAL A 122 -2.30 -11.12 5.74
C VAL A 122 -3.54 -10.51 6.37
N ILE A 123 -4.17 -9.59 5.66
CA ILE A 123 -5.45 -8.99 6.07
C ILE A 123 -6.58 -9.53 5.19
N HIS A 124 -7.78 -9.58 5.77
CA HIS A 124 -9.01 -9.84 5.05
C HIS A 124 -9.87 -8.57 5.05
N MET A 125 -10.46 -8.25 3.91
CA MET A 125 -11.37 -7.11 3.76
C MET A 125 -12.60 -7.52 2.96
N ASP A 126 -13.77 -7.09 3.40
CA ASP A 126 -15.03 -7.30 2.70
C ASP A 126 -15.18 -6.37 1.48
N PRO A 127 -16.05 -6.72 0.51
CA PRO A 127 -16.30 -5.85 -0.63
C PRO A 127 -16.81 -4.46 -0.20
N MET A 128 -16.26 -3.41 -0.81
CA MET A 128 -16.54 -2.00 -0.48
C MET A 128 -16.06 -1.55 0.90
N GLU A 129 -15.20 -2.32 1.57
CA GLU A 129 -14.62 -1.94 2.86
C GLU A 129 -13.41 -1.01 2.69
N ILE A 130 -13.33 0.01 3.56
CA ILE A 130 -12.14 0.86 3.73
C ILE A 130 -11.55 0.58 5.10
N ALA A 131 -10.30 0.11 5.13
CA ALA A 131 -9.59 -0.21 6.35
C ALA A 131 -8.29 0.59 6.44
N THR A 132 -7.95 1.00 7.66
CA THR A 132 -6.75 1.77 7.96
C THR A 132 -5.86 1.02 8.92
N PHE A 133 -4.57 0.99 8.61
CA PHE A 133 -3.54 0.29 9.36
C PHE A 133 -2.40 1.25 9.69
N ARG A 134 -1.95 1.19 10.95
CA ARG A 134 -0.66 1.69 11.37
C ARG A 134 0.35 0.56 11.24
N ILE A 135 1.44 0.82 10.52
CA ILE A 135 2.43 -0.15 10.10
C ILE A 135 3.79 0.27 10.61
N HIS A 136 4.51 -0.63 11.25
CA HIS A 136 5.92 -0.44 11.60
C HIS A 136 6.79 -1.30 10.69
N PHE A 137 7.75 -0.69 10.01
CA PHE A 137 8.81 -1.42 9.30
C PHE A 137 10.05 -1.55 10.19
N GLY A 138 10.63 -2.75 10.28
CA GLY A 138 11.75 -3.07 11.17
C GLY A 138 12.90 -3.74 10.46
#